data_AF-A0A7J9RMJ4-F1
#
_entry.id   AF-A0A7J9RMJ4-F1
#
_cell.length_a   1.000
_cell.length_b   1.000
_cell.length_c   1.000
_cell.angle_alpha   90.00
_cell.angle_beta   90.00
_cell.angle_gamma   90.00
#
_symmetry.space_group_name_H-M   'P 1'
#
loop_
_entity.id
_entity.type
_entity.pdbx_description
1 polymer ?
#
loop_
_entity_poly.entity_id
_entity_poly.type
_entity_poly.pdbx_seq_one_letter_code
_entity_poly.pdbx_strand_id
1 'polypeptide(L)'
;ERGIITKEHTDGLAFVWGDVQVYLNAINKIVEMPTEFYQNLAQGVERASSIYGGEDYALAFGGTEMPEYHTGIACYLNNLTGARHSHLDSAGYDIDQKLIGKEFGIEEVVEKLLKEEEWRQILSSLVVCFFARKVYTPAIITKALNAIGIENWDAEDFDDLGRVIHRAKMDFKFREGFDLDKLRIPGRIFEIPTLHGLLKEEDLRKAIAVYKEKIGTRKNKL
;
A
#
# COMPACT_ATOMS: atom_id res chain seq x y z
N GLU A 1 -6.18 -10.24 24.90
CA GLU A 1 -7.63 -10.01 24.66
C GLU A 1 -8.45 -11.24 24.28
N ARG A 2 -8.31 -11.84 23.08
CA ARG A 2 -9.14 -13.00 22.66
C ARG A 2 -8.71 -14.38 23.21
N GLY A 3 -7.73 -14.41 24.12
CA GLY A 3 -7.23 -15.66 24.74
C GLY A 3 -6.41 -16.59 23.84
N ILE A 4 -6.14 -16.21 22.58
CA ILE A 4 -5.38 -17.05 21.63
C ILE A 4 -3.88 -17.14 21.94
N ILE A 5 -3.30 -16.08 22.53
CA ILE A 5 -1.90 -16.03 22.93
C ILE A 5 -1.83 -16.08 24.46
N THR A 6 -0.96 -16.94 24.97
CA THR A 6 -0.77 -17.18 26.41
C THR A 6 0.63 -16.76 26.87
N LYS A 7 0.86 -16.72 28.19
CA LYS A 7 2.18 -16.35 28.75
C LYS A 7 3.29 -17.33 28.39
N GLU A 8 2.94 -18.57 28.12
CA GLU A 8 3.87 -19.61 27.70
C GLU A 8 4.44 -19.29 26.32
N HIS A 9 3.61 -18.81 25.38
CA HIS A 9 4.08 -18.38 24.06
C HIS A 9 5.06 -17.20 24.16
N THR A 10 4.75 -16.26 25.04
CA THR A 10 5.40 -14.94 25.12
C THR A 10 6.58 -14.90 26.09
N ASP A 11 7.05 -16.07 26.54
CA ASP A 11 8.15 -16.18 27.51
C ASP A 11 7.91 -15.31 28.76
N GLY A 12 6.69 -15.43 29.32
CA GLY A 12 6.27 -14.77 30.55
C GLY A 12 5.64 -13.38 30.38
N LEU A 13 5.67 -12.77 29.19
CA LEU A 13 5.07 -11.43 28.99
C LEU A 13 3.54 -11.48 28.90
N ALA A 14 2.86 -10.67 29.71
CA ALA A 14 1.40 -10.55 29.68
C ALA A 14 0.99 -9.36 28.80
N PHE A 15 0.63 -9.60 27.54
CA PHE A 15 0.18 -8.52 26.66
C PHE A 15 -1.19 -7.99 27.06
N VAL A 16 -1.24 -6.70 27.39
CA VAL A 16 -2.45 -5.91 27.63
C VAL A 16 -2.32 -4.59 26.87
N TRP A 17 -3.42 -4.08 26.33
CA TRP A 17 -3.41 -2.79 25.64
C TRP A 17 -2.97 -1.66 26.59
N GLY A 18 -2.05 -0.82 26.13
CA GLY A 18 -1.53 0.32 26.90
C GLY A 18 -0.37 0.00 27.84
N ASP A 19 0.05 -1.26 28.00
CA ASP A 19 1.20 -1.59 28.85
C ASP A 19 2.53 -1.37 28.11
N VAL A 20 3.03 -0.14 28.20
CA VAL A 20 4.28 0.30 27.55
C VAL A 20 5.47 -0.59 27.89
N GLN A 21 5.61 -1.00 29.16
CA GLN A 21 6.79 -1.75 29.59
C GLN A 21 6.81 -3.15 28.99
N VAL A 22 5.64 -3.79 28.88
CA VAL A 22 5.51 -5.08 28.20
C VAL A 22 5.86 -4.96 26.71
N TYR A 23 5.40 -3.92 26.02
CA TYR A 23 5.75 -3.71 24.60
C TYR A 23 7.25 -3.47 24.39
N LEU A 24 7.91 -2.69 25.25
CA LEU A 24 9.36 -2.47 25.18
C LEU A 24 10.14 -3.79 25.32
N ASN A 25 9.75 -4.63 26.27
CA ASN A 25 10.37 -5.94 26.45
C ASN A 25 10.10 -6.87 25.24
N ALA A 26 8.90 -6.80 24.66
CA ALA A 26 8.55 -7.59 23.49
C ALA A 26 9.37 -7.22 22.25
N ILE A 27 9.69 -5.94 22.04
CA ILE A 27 10.56 -5.49 20.94
C ILE A 27 11.92 -6.21 21.02
N ASN A 28 12.54 -6.26 22.20
CA ASN A 28 13.80 -6.99 22.39
C ASN A 28 13.63 -8.47 22.07
N LYS A 29 12.54 -9.11 22.52
CA LYS A 29 12.27 -10.51 22.24
C LYS A 29 11.99 -10.80 20.75
N ILE A 30 11.42 -9.87 19.99
CA ILE A 30 11.28 -10.02 18.52
C ILE A 30 12.66 -10.06 17.86
N VAL A 31 13.63 -9.28 18.36
CA VAL A 31 15.01 -9.28 17.82
C VAL A 31 15.78 -10.53 18.26
N GLU A 32 15.69 -10.90 19.54
CA GLU A 32 16.38 -12.06 20.11
C GLU A 32 15.79 -13.40 19.65
N MET A 33 14.51 -13.40 19.28
CA MET A 33 13.74 -14.57 18.86
C MET A 33 13.87 -15.79 19.79
N PRO A 34 13.68 -15.63 21.13
CA PRO A 34 14.00 -16.68 22.10
C PRO A 34 13.02 -17.87 22.07
N THR A 35 11.85 -17.70 21.46
CA THR A 35 10.81 -18.74 21.32
C THR A 35 10.29 -18.79 19.89
N GLU A 36 9.64 -19.89 19.52
CA GLU A 36 8.96 -20.03 18.22
C GLU A 36 7.93 -18.93 17.99
N PHE A 37 7.24 -18.48 19.05
CA PHE A 37 6.31 -17.35 18.97
C PHE A 37 7.02 -16.08 18.48
N TYR A 38 8.17 -15.72 19.06
CA TYR A 38 8.92 -14.54 18.61
C TYR A 38 9.59 -14.73 17.24
N GLN A 39 10.01 -15.94 16.89
CA GLN A 39 10.49 -16.26 15.54
C GLN A 39 9.40 -16.05 14.47
N ASN A 40 8.16 -16.39 14.80
CA ASN A 40 7.02 -16.16 13.91
C ASN A 40 6.59 -14.68 13.91
N LEU A 41 6.63 -13.97 15.04
CA LEU A 41 6.38 -12.52 15.09
C LEU A 41 7.40 -11.72 14.26
N ALA A 42 8.68 -12.13 14.28
CA ALA A 42 9.73 -11.49 13.49
C ALA A 42 9.52 -11.58 11.97
N GLN A 43 8.64 -12.47 11.51
CA GLN A 43 8.26 -12.64 10.10
C GLN A 43 6.99 -11.85 9.72
N GLY A 44 6.43 -11.06 10.65
CA GLY A 44 5.28 -10.18 10.39
C GLY A 44 3.94 -10.78 10.78
N VAL A 45 2.92 -9.92 10.75
CA VAL A 45 1.56 -10.23 11.24
C VAL A 45 0.89 -11.31 10.42
N GLU A 46 1.13 -11.36 9.10
CA GLU A 46 0.56 -12.38 8.21
C GLU A 46 0.99 -13.80 8.65
N ARG A 47 2.30 -13.96 8.91
CA ARG A 47 2.86 -15.22 9.40
C ARG A 47 2.32 -15.58 10.77
N ALA A 48 2.36 -14.64 11.71
CA ALA A 48 1.90 -14.88 13.09
C ALA A 48 0.41 -15.26 13.14
N SER A 49 -0.46 -14.56 12.40
CA SER A 49 -1.90 -14.84 12.39
C SER A 49 -2.24 -16.18 11.75
N SER A 50 -1.47 -16.62 10.74
CA SER A 50 -1.70 -17.93 10.09
C SER A 50 -1.40 -19.12 11.02
N ILE A 51 -0.55 -18.93 12.03
CA ILE A 51 -0.16 -19.99 12.98
C ILE A 51 -1.05 -19.96 14.23
N TYR A 52 -1.23 -18.78 14.82
CA TYR A 52 -1.90 -18.63 16.11
C TYR A 52 -3.37 -18.22 16.00
N GLY A 53 -3.86 -17.96 14.78
CA GLY A 53 -5.18 -17.41 14.50
C GLY A 53 -5.22 -15.88 14.50
N GLY A 54 -6.37 -15.33 14.08
CA GLY A 54 -6.60 -13.88 14.03
C GLY A 54 -6.48 -13.23 12.65
N GLU A 55 -6.48 -14.04 11.58
CA GLU A 55 -6.42 -13.55 10.20
C GLU A 55 -7.59 -12.61 9.83
N ASP A 56 -8.71 -12.71 10.55
CA ASP A 56 -9.89 -11.83 10.42
C ASP A 56 -9.58 -10.36 10.78
N TYR A 57 -8.64 -10.14 11.72
CA TYR A 57 -8.22 -8.81 12.16
C TYR A 57 -6.74 -8.49 11.94
N ALA A 58 -5.97 -9.40 11.34
CA ALA A 58 -4.61 -9.15 10.89
C ALA A 58 -4.63 -8.16 9.72
N LEU A 59 -4.33 -6.89 10.00
CA LEU A 59 -4.30 -5.80 9.02
C LEU A 59 -3.00 -5.84 8.23
N ALA A 60 -2.96 -6.69 7.20
CA ALA A 60 -1.86 -6.76 6.24
C ALA A 60 -2.40 -6.84 4.81
N PHE A 61 -1.62 -6.27 3.88
CA PHE A 61 -1.96 -6.14 2.48
C PHE A 61 -0.77 -6.63 1.66
N GLY A 62 -0.98 -7.71 0.88
CA GLY A 62 0.12 -8.34 0.14
C GLY A 62 1.28 -8.81 1.04
N GLY A 63 0.98 -9.20 2.28
CA GLY A 63 1.97 -9.65 3.27
C GLY A 63 2.68 -8.54 4.05
N THR A 64 2.34 -7.26 3.84
CA THR A 64 2.91 -6.14 4.61
C THR A 64 1.87 -5.47 5.49
N GLU A 65 2.24 -5.11 6.73
CA GLU A 65 1.36 -4.49 7.73
C GLU A 65 0.74 -3.17 7.23
N MET A 66 -0.52 -2.94 7.57
CA MET A 66 -1.27 -1.73 7.23
C MET A 66 -0.52 -0.42 7.59
N PRO A 67 -0.36 0.52 6.63
CA PRO A 67 0.04 1.90 6.93
C PRO A 67 -1.04 2.64 7.72
N GLU A 68 -0.68 3.75 8.39
CA GLU A 68 -1.47 4.47 9.40
C GLU A 68 -2.83 5.09 8.94
N TYR A 69 -3.33 4.82 7.73
CA TYR A 69 -4.52 5.47 7.18
C TYR A 69 -5.73 4.54 7.03
N HIS A 70 -6.87 4.96 7.62
CA HIS A 70 -8.20 4.36 7.44
C HIS A 70 -9.14 5.39 6.80
N THR A 71 -8.97 5.66 5.50
CA THR A 71 -9.67 6.78 4.84
C THR A 71 -10.78 6.34 3.88
N GLY A 72 -10.62 5.23 3.17
CA GLY A 72 -11.55 4.81 2.13
C GLY A 72 -10.98 3.78 1.16
N ILE A 73 -11.73 3.55 0.09
CA ILE A 73 -11.44 2.52 -0.90
C ILE A 73 -10.12 2.77 -1.65
N ALA A 74 -9.76 4.03 -1.92
CA ALA A 74 -8.53 4.34 -2.64
C ALA A 74 -7.29 4.00 -1.80
N CYS A 75 -7.33 4.25 -0.49
CA CYS A 75 -6.27 3.87 0.43
C CYS A 75 -6.06 2.35 0.51
N TYR A 76 -7.13 1.56 0.58
CA TYR A 76 -7.00 0.10 0.61
C TYR A 76 -6.57 -0.48 -0.73
N LEU A 77 -7.11 0.04 -1.83
CA LEU A 77 -6.67 -0.35 -3.16
C LEU A 77 -5.17 -0.06 -3.33
N ASN A 78 -4.69 1.12 -2.92
CA ASN A 78 -3.27 1.46 -2.91
C ASN A 78 -2.42 0.40 -2.21
N ASN A 79 -2.78 0.03 -0.98
CA ASN A 79 -2.00 -0.93 -0.19
C ASN A 79 -2.03 -2.34 -0.78
N LEU A 80 -3.11 -2.70 -1.46
CA LEU A 80 -3.29 -4.00 -2.11
C LEU A 80 -2.53 -4.08 -3.44
N THR A 81 -2.53 -3.01 -4.23
CA THR A 81 -2.11 -3.09 -5.64
C THR A 81 -0.81 -2.36 -5.97
N GLY A 82 -0.37 -1.40 -5.13
CA GLY A 82 0.81 -0.59 -5.40
C GLY A 82 2.06 -1.41 -5.69
N ALA A 83 2.91 -0.92 -6.59
CA ALA A 83 4.22 -1.46 -6.90
C ALA A 83 5.11 -1.56 -5.64
N ARG A 84 4.93 -0.65 -4.69
CA ARG A 84 5.51 -0.65 -3.35
C ARG A 84 4.39 -0.51 -2.31
N HIS A 85 4.57 -1.15 -1.16
CA HIS A 85 3.69 -0.95 -0.01
C HIS A 85 3.77 0.50 0.53
N SER A 86 2.65 0.99 1.08
CA SER A 86 2.49 2.30 1.74
C SER A 86 2.10 3.51 0.85
N HIS A 87 1.76 4.61 1.51
CA HIS A 87 1.36 5.91 0.96
C HIS A 87 2.47 6.66 0.21
N LEU A 88 3.69 6.10 0.19
CA LEU A 88 4.81 6.63 -0.57
C LEU A 88 4.78 6.16 -2.04
N ASP A 89 4.00 5.13 -2.35
CA ASP A 89 3.87 4.64 -3.73
C ASP A 89 2.72 5.29 -4.50
N SER A 90 1.61 5.56 -3.84
CA SER A 90 0.53 6.43 -4.32
C SER A 90 -0.16 7.15 -3.15
N ALA A 91 -1.06 8.09 -3.44
CA ALA A 91 -1.73 8.94 -2.45
C ALA A 91 -3.19 8.55 -2.21
N GLY A 92 -3.48 7.25 -2.10
CA GLY A 92 -4.86 6.77 -1.89
C GLY A 92 -5.60 7.50 -0.77
N TYR A 93 -4.93 7.76 0.35
CA TYR A 93 -5.51 8.52 1.47
C TYR A 93 -5.93 9.96 1.11
N ASP A 94 -5.15 10.65 0.26
CA ASP A 94 -5.43 12.03 -0.18
C ASP A 94 -6.55 12.04 -1.23
N ILE A 95 -6.64 10.98 -2.05
CA ILE A 95 -7.75 10.77 -2.99
C ILE A 95 -9.06 10.61 -2.20
N ASP A 96 -9.10 9.73 -1.21
CA ASP A 96 -10.28 9.54 -0.35
C ASP A 96 -10.68 10.88 0.31
N GLN A 97 -9.72 11.60 0.91
CA GLN A 97 -10.00 12.90 1.55
C GLN A 97 -10.60 13.94 0.59
N LYS A 98 -10.17 13.97 -0.67
CA LYS A 98 -10.72 14.88 -1.70
C LYS A 98 -12.13 14.50 -2.16
N LEU A 99 -12.56 13.27 -1.88
CA LEU A 99 -13.87 12.72 -2.22
C LEU A 99 -14.89 12.85 -1.08
N ILE A 100 -14.50 13.40 0.08
CA ILE A 100 -15.43 13.63 1.20
C ILE A 100 -16.63 14.45 0.72
N GLY A 101 -17.84 13.95 0.98
CA GLY A 101 -19.09 14.60 0.60
C GLY A 101 -19.40 14.59 -0.89
N LYS A 102 -18.72 13.75 -1.69
CA LYS A 102 -18.93 13.63 -3.14
C LYS A 102 -19.30 12.20 -3.50
N GLU A 103 -20.16 12.05 -4.50
CA GLU A 103 -20.33 10.77 -5.19
C GLU A 103 -19.13 10.51 -6.10
N PHE A 104 -18.69 9.26 -6.20
CA PHE A 104 -17.57 8.84 -7.04
C PHE A 104 -17.78 7.43 -7.57
N GLY A 105 -17.23 7.16 -8.75
CA GLY A 105 -17.19 5.82 -9.34
C GLY A 105 -15.95 5.03 -8.94
N ILE A 106 -16.05 3.70 -8.88
CA ILE A 106 -14.90 2.82 -8.63
C ILE A 106 -13.85 2.98 -9.74
N GLU A 107 -14.28 3.02 -11.01
CA GLU A 107 -13.39 3.20 -12.15
C GLU A 107 -12.63 4.54 -12.08
N GLU A 108 -13.30 5.61 -11.67
CA GLU A 108 -12.69 6.93 -11.46
C GLU A 108 -11.62 6.91 -10.37
N VAL A 109 -11.90 6.23 -9.24
CA VAL A 109 -10.94 6.07 -8.15
C VAL A 109 -9.70 5.31 -8.62
N VAL A 110 -9.90 4.21 -9.34
CA VAL A 110 -8.79 3.40 -9.88
C VAL A 110 -7.94 4.23 -10.85
N GLU A 111 -8.55 5.02 -11.72
CA GLU A 111 -7.83 5.90 -12.66
C GLU A 111 -7.01 6.97 -11.95
N LYS A 112 -7.59 7.64 -10.96
CA LYS A 112 -6.88 8.65 -10.15
C LYS A 112 -5.70 8.02 -9.41
N LEU A 113 -5.91 6.83 -8.85
CA LEU A 113 -4.87 6.11 -8.11
C LEU A 113 -3.70 5.70 -9.02
N LEU A 114 -4.00 5.14 -10.20
CA LEU A 114 -3.00 4.76 -11.19
C LEU A 114 -2.20 5.96 -11.67
N LYS A 115 -2.87 7.06 -12.04
CA LYS A 115 -2.19 8.29 -12.47
C LYS A 115 -1.25 8.84 -11.39
N GLU A 116 -1.68 8.82 -10.13
CA GLU A 116 -0.85 9.24 -9.00
C GLU A 116 0.36 8.31 -8.80
N GLU A 117 0.19 7.00 -8.94
CA GLU A 117 1.27 6.01 -8.84
C GLU A 117 2.28 6.13 -10.00
N GLU A 118 1.78 6.29 -11.23
CA GLU A 118 2.57 6.48 -12.45
C GLU A 118 3.40 7.77 -12.36
N TRP A 119 2.82 8.87 -11.86
CA TRP A 119 3.56 10.11 -11.61
C TRP A 119 4.68 9.94 -10.57
N ARG A 120 4.44 9.15 -9.52
CA ARG A 120 5.46 8.88 -8.50
C ARG A 120 6.64 8.08 -9.03
N GLN A 121 6.50 7.40 -10.17
CA GLN A 121 7.63 6.75 -10.83
C GLN A 121 8.61 7.78 -11.40
N ILE A 122 8.12 8.91 -11.93
CA ILE A 122 8.96 10.01 -12.37
C ILE A 122 9.69 10.63 -11.17
N LEU A 123 8.94 10.98 -10.12
CA LEU A 123 9.52 11.61 -8.93
C LEU A 123 10.57 10.72 -8.25
N SER A 124 10.31 9.42 -8.11
CA SER A 124 11.28 8.50 -7.52
C SER A 124 12.53 8.31 -8.41
N SER A 125 12.38 8.35 -9.73
CA SER A 125 13.52 8.30 -10.67
C SER A 125 14.40 9.55 -10.60
N LEU A 126 13.82 10.70 -10.27
CA LEU A 126 14.54 11.94 -10.00
C LEU A 126 15.14 11.99 -8.58
N VAL A 127 14.91 10.97 -7.76
CA VAL A 127 15.42 10.84 -6.37
C VAL A 127 15.02 12.05 -5.50
N VAL A 128 13.83 12.61 -5.74
CA VAL A 128 13.37 13.77 -4.97
C VAL A 128 12.82 13.36 -3.61
N CYS A 129 12.87 14.28 -2.64
CA CYS A 129 12.17 14.10 -1.39
C CYS A 129 10.65 14.19 -1.61
N PHE A 130 9.90 13.13 -1.26
CA PHE A 130 8.44 13.12 -1.41
C PHE A 130 7.69 14.14 -0.53
N PHE A 131 8.34 14.71 0.49
CA PHE A 131 7.77 15.84 1.24
C PHE A 131 7.68 17.10 0.39
N ALA A 132 8.59 17.28 -0.57
CA ALA A 132 8.59 18.39 -1.52
C ALA A 132 7.91 18.04 -2.86
N ARG A 133 7.26 16.87 -2.99
CA ARG A 133 6.74 16.37 -4.28
C ARG A 133 5.86 17.36 -5.06
N LYS A 134 5.07 18.18 -4.37
CA LYS A 134 4.18 19.17 -5.00
C LYS A 134 4.95 20.33 -5.66
N VAL A 135 6.22 20.52 -5.32
CA VAL A 135 7.11 21.50 -5.97
C VAL A 135 7.59 21.01 -7.32
N TYR A 136 7.75 19.70 -7.49
CA TYR A 136 8.22 19.10 -8.74
C TYR A 136 7.05 18.90 -9.68
N THR A 137 6.65 19.95 -10.39
CA THR A 137 5.67 19.86 -11.49
C THR A 137 6.37 19.51 -12.81
N PRO A 138 5.66 19.03 -13.84
CA PRO A 138 6.24 18.80 -15.17
C PRO A 138 7.04 20.00 -15.68
N ALA A 139 6.50 21.22 -15.56
CA ALA A 139 7.18 22.44 -15.99
C ALA A 139 8.49 22.71 -15.23
N ILE A 140 8.51 22.46 -13.91
CA ILE A 140 9.71 22.65 -13.08
C ILE A 140 10.75 21.57 -13.41
N ILE A 141 10.32 20.33 -13.61
CA ILE A 141 11.20 19.22 -13.99
C ILE A 141 11.81 19.48 -15.37
N THR A 142 11.02 19.82 -16.39
CA THR A 142 11.53 20.19 -17.73
C THR A 142 12.56 21.31 -17.64
N LYS A 143 12.27 22.36 -16.86
CA LYS A 143 13.23 23.47 -16.67
C LYS A 143 14.54 23.00 -16.05
N ALA A 144 14.49 22.09 -15.06
CA ALA A 144 15.66 21.54 -14.42
C ALA A 144 16.47 20.61 -15.35
N LEU A 145 15.79 19.76 -16.12
CA LEU A 145 16.40 18.87 -17.12
C LEU A 145 17.10 19.65 -18.23
N ASN A 146 16.46 20.71 -18.76
CA ASN A 146 17.06 21.59 -19.76
C ASN A 146 18.36 22.23 -19.25
N ALA A 147 18.42 22.60 -17.96
CA ALA A 147 19.62 23.21 -17.38
C ALA A 147 20.84 22.28 -17.33
N ILE A 148 20.64 20.96 -17.47
CA ILE A 148 21.70 19.95 -17.54
C ILE A 148 21.84 19.31 -18.93
N GLY A 149 21.23 19.90 -19.96
CA GLY A 149 21.33 19.44 -21.35
C GLY A 149 20.41 18.27 -21.70
N ILE A 150 19.41 17.95 -20.87
CA ILE A 150 18.35 16.99 -21.20
C ILE A 150 17.16 17.79 -21.72
N GLU A 151 17.10 17.94 -23.03
CA GLU A 151 16.13 18.79 -23.74
C GLU A 151 14.98 18.00 -24.36
N ASN A 152 13.96 18.71 -24.84
CA ASN A 152 12.79 18.18 -25.57
C ASN A 152 11.91 17.22 -24.76
N TRP A 153 11.72 17.52 -23.46
CA TRP A 153 10.75 16.83 -22.60
C TRP A 153 9.53 17.70 -22.34
N ASP A 154 8.35 17.13 -22.53
CA ASP A 154 7.09 17.73 -22.13
C ASP A 154 6.32 16.88 -21.10
N ALA A 155 5.08 17.29 -20.79
CA ALA A 155 4.25 16.60 -19.82
C ALA A 155 3.81 15.20 -20.29
N GLU A 156 3.59 15.02 -21.59
CA GLU A 156 3.18 13.72 -22.16
C GLU A 156 4.33 12.72 -22.09
N ASP A 157 5.56 13.17 -22.33
CA ASP A 157 6.76 12.32 -22.17
C ASP A 157 6.89 11.77 -20.74
N PHE A 158 6.62 12.60 -19.72
CA PHE A 158 6.65 12.15 -18.33
C PHE A 158 5.51 11.18 -18.00
N ASP A 159 4.30 11.43 -18.49
CA ASP A 159 3.17 10.53 -18.29
C ASP A 159 3.44 9.15 -18.93
N ASP A 160 4.01 9.15 -20.14
CA ASP A 160 4.37 7.94 -20.87
C ASP A 160 5.50 7.17 -20.19
N LEU A 161 6.57 7.87 -19.78
CA LEU A 161 7.67 7.23 -19.05
C LEU A 161 7.20 6.70 -17.68
N GLY A 162 6.38 7.47 -16.95
CA GLY A 162 5.85 7.07 -15.66
C GLY A 162 5.04 5.78 -15.74
N ARG A 163 4.20 5.67 -16.77
CA ARG A 163 3.47 4.45 -17.11
C ARG A 163 4.40 3.28 -17.46
N VAL A 164 5.42 3.50 -18.28
CA VAL A 164 6.41 2.45 -18.64
C VAL A 164 7.11 1.90 -17.39
N ILE A 165 7.61 2.78 -16.51
CA ILE A 165 8.30 2.38 -15.28
C ILE A 165 7.34 1.64 -14.35
N HIS A 166 6.10 2.13 -14.20
CA HIS A 166 5.08 1.47 -13.38
C HIS A 166 4.83 0.05 -13.87
N ARG A 167 4.57 -0.14 -15.17
CA ARG A 167 4.33 -1.46 -15.74
C ARG A 167 5.54 -2.38 -15.62
N ALA A 168 6.76 -1.87 -15.77
CA ALA A 168 7.96 -2.67 -15.54
C ALA A 168 8.06 -3.18 -14.09
N LYS A 169 7.71 -2.37 -13.10
CA LYS A 169 7.67 -2.80 -11.68
C LYS A 169 6.57 -3.83 -11.43
N MET A 170 5.39 -3.65 -12.02
CA MET A 170 4.30 -4.62 -11.89
C MET A 170 4.63 -5.95 -12.59
N ASP A 171 5.21 -5.91 -13.78
CA ASP A 171 5.65 -7.10 -14.51
C ASP A 171 6.71 -7.88 -13.70
N PHE A 172 7.65 -7.17 -13.04
CA PHE A 172 8.56 -7.79 -12.08
C PHE A 172 7.79 -8.45 -10.94
N LYS A 173 6.87 -7.73 -10.29
CA LYS A 173 6.08 -8.23 -9.16
C LYS A 173 5.32 -9.52 -9.52
N PHE A 174 4.66 -9.55 -10.68
CA PHE A 174 3.95 -10.71 -11.19
C PHE A 174 4.87 -11.88 -11.52
N ARG A 175 6.03 -11.60 -12.14
CA ARG A 175 7.05 -12.62 -12.40
C ARG A 175 7.55 -13.29 -11.12
N GLU A 176 7.68 -12.53 -10.03
CA GLU A 176 8.08 -13.05 -8.71
C GLU A 176 6.92 -13.69 -7.93
N GLY A 177 5.74 -13.86 -8.54
CA GLY A 177 4.63 -14.64 -7.98
C GLY A 177 3.54 -13.83 -7.29
N PHE A 178 3.57 -12.50 -7.36
CA PHE A 178 2.45 -11.68 -6.89
C PHE A 178 1.22 -11.92 -7.76
N ASP A 179 0.04 -12.03 -7.13
CA ASP A 179 -1.20 -12.36 -7.81
C ASP A 179 -2.36 -11.55 -7.23
N LEU A 180 -2.94 -10.69 -8.07
CA LEU A 180 -4.05 -9.81 -7.69
C LEU A 180 -5.32 -10.61 -7.33
N ASP A 181 -5.52 -11.80 -7.90
CA ASP A 181 -6.72 -12.61 -7.65
C ASP A 181 -6.64 -13.36 -6.30
N LYS A 182 -5.44 -13.51 -5.75
CA LYS A 182 -5.18 -14.25 -4.50
C LYS A 182 -4.95 -13.33 -3.30
N LEU A 183 -5.14 -12.02 -3.46
CA LEU A 183 -4.96 -11.07 -2.37
C LEU A 183 -5.94 -11.36 -1.22
N ARG A 184 -5.39 -11.59 -0.03
CA ARG A 184 -6.17 -11.56 1.21
C ARG A 184 -6.57 -10.12 1.50
N ILE A 185 -7.85 -9.91 1.79
CA ILE A 185 -8.39 -8.63 2.22
C ILE A 185 -8.75 -8.77 3.71
N PRO A 186 -8.15 -8.00 4.63
CA PRO A 186 -8.47 -8.09 6.05
C PRO A 186 -9.93 -7.72 6.34
N GLY A 187 -10.72 -8.64 6.90
CA GLY A 187 -12.16 -8.44 7.13
C GLY A 187 -12.47 -7.23 8.02
N ARG A 188 -11.60 -6.95 8.99
CA ARG A 188 -11.72 -5.81 9.92
C ARG A 188 -11.89 -4.44 9.25
N ILE A 189 -11.45 -4.25 8.01
CA ILE A 189 -11.60 -2.96 7.31
C ILE A 189 -13.05 -2.64 6.95
N PHE A 190 -13.93 -3.64 6.95
CA PHE A 190 -15.36 -3.51 6.64
C PHE A 190 -16.22 -3.33 7.90
N GLU A 191 -15.65 -3.48 9.08
CA GLU A 191 -16.36 -3.37 10.36
C GLU A 191 -16.35 -1.94 10.92
N ILE A 192 -15.42 -1.11 10.46
CA ILE A 192 -15.20 0.25 10.96
C ILE A 192 -15.52 1.26 9.84
N PRO A 193 -16.30 2.32 10.12
CA PRO A 193 -16.62 3.32 9.12
C PRO A 193 -15.38 4.16 8.76
N THR A 194 -15.18 4.32 7.46
CA THR A 194 -14.22 5.25 6.88
C THR A 194 -14.81 6.66 6.75
N LEU A 195 -14.09 7.58 6.11
CA LEU A 195 -14.59 8.91 5.76
C LEU A 195 -15.80 8.87 4.81
N HIS A 196 -16.03 7.72 4.16
CA HIS A 196 -17.14 7.48 3.23
C HIS A 196 -18.17 6.48 3.79
N GLY A 197 -18.12 6.18 5.10
CA GLY A 197 -18.95 5.17 5.73
C GLY A 197 -18.36 3.76 5.67
N LEU A 198 -19.21 2.76 5.87
CA LEU A 198 -18.79 1.35 5.83
C LEU A 198 -18.49 0.95 4.39
N LEU A 199 -17.30 0.37 4.19
CA LEU A 199 -16.93 -0.21 2.91
C LEU A 199 -17.59 -1.56 2.73
N LYS A 200 -17.72 -1.99 1.48
CA LYS A 200 -18.11 -3.35 1.14
C LYS A 200 -16.97 -4.07 0.43
N GLU A 201 -16.83 -5.36 0.71
CA GLU A 201 -15.81 -6.18 0.07
C GLU A 201 -16.02 -6.29 -1.44
N GLU A 202 -17.27 -6.31 -1.90
CA GLU A 202 -17.63 -6.33 -3.32
C GLU A 202 -17.03 -5.15 -4.09
N ASP A 203 -17.06 -3.94 -3.52
CA ASP A 203 -16.55 -2.73 -4.16
C ASP A 203 -15.03 -2.77 -4.28
N LEU A 204 -14.34 -3.25 -3.23
CA LEU A 204 -12.88 -3.36 -3.25
C LEU A 204 -12.42 -4.45 -4.22
N ARG A 205 -13.11 -5.59 -4.30
CA ARG A 205 -12.83 -6.63 -5.30
C ARG A 205 -13.07 -6.14 -6.72
N LYS A 206 -14.15 -5.38 -6.95
CA LYS A 206 -14.39 -4.73 -8.24
C LYS A 206 -13.26 -3.76 -8.58
N ALA A 207 -12.81 -2.96 -7.61
CA ALA A 207 -11.71 -2.01 -7.81
C ALA A 207 -10.39 -2.72 -8.20
N ILE A 208 -10.06 -3.85 -7.57
CA ILE A 208 -8.90 -4.69 -7.92
C ILE A 208 -9.04 -5.22 -9.36
N ALA A 209 -10.23 -5.70 -9.75
CA ALA A 209 -10.47 -6.20 -11.09
C ALA A 209 -10.29 -5.10 -12.16
N VAL A 210 -10.82 -3.90 -11.91
CA VAL A 210 -10.65 -2.74 -12.79
C VAL A 210 -9.17 -2.31 -12.86
N TYR A 211 -8.46 -2.33 -11.73
CA TYR A 211 -7.02 -2.06 -11.71
C TYR A 211 -6.26 -3.06 -12.59
N LYS A 212 -6.54 -4.36 -12.44
CA LYS A 212 -5.95 -5.45 -13.22
C LYS A 212 -6.18 -5.26 -14.72
N GLU A 213 -7.40 -4.91 -15.13
CA GLU A 213 -7.72 -4.65 -16.54
C GLU A 213 -6.89 -3.48 -17.10
N LYS A 214 -6.82 -2.37 -16.36
CA LYS A 214 -6.10 -1.15 -16.78
C LYS A 214 -4.59 -1.31 -16.85
N ILE A 215 -4.00 -2.18 -16.03
CA ILE A 215 -2.57 -2.47 -16.14
C ILE A 215 -2.25 -3.52 -17.21
N GLY A 216 -3.18 -4.44 -17.49
CA GLY A 216 -3.04 -5.47 -18.52
C GLY A 216 -3.25 -4.98 -19.95
N THR A 217 -3.90 -3.82 -20.14
CA THR A 217 -4.05 -3.18 -21.45
C THR A 217 -2.71 -2.58 -21.90
N ARG A 218 -1.86 -3.39 -22.54
CA ARG A 218 -0.67 -2.89 -23.25
C ARG A 218 -1.12 -2.09 -24.46
N LYS A 219 -1.06 -0.75 -24.40
CA LYS A 219 -0.93 0.05 -25.63
C LYS A 219 0.47 -0.22 -26.18
N ASN A 220 0.57 -1.16 -27.11
CA ASN A 220 1.80 -1.40 -27.86
C ASN A 220 2.16 -0.13 -28.64
N LYS A 221 3.02 0.69 -28.05
CA LYS A 221 3.88 1.65 -28.75
C LYS A 221 5.25 1.60 -28.08
N LEU A 222 6.06 0.68 -28.56
CA LEU A 222 7.51 0.85 -28.62
C LEU A 222 7.83 1.27 -30.06
#